data_AF-A0A8H2XTP2-F1
#
_entry.id   AF-A0A8H2XTP2-F1
#
_cell.length_a   1.000
_cell.length_b   1.000
_cell.length_c   1.000
_cell.angle_alpha   90.00
_cell.angle_beta   90.00
_cell.angle_gamma   90.00
#
_symmetry.space_group_name_H-M   'P 1'
#
loop_
_entity.id
_entity.type
_entity.pdbx_description
1 polymer ?
#
loop_
_entity_poly.entity_id
_entity_poly.type
_entity_poly.pdbx_seq_one_letter_code
_entity_poly.pdbx_strand_id
1 'polypeptide(L)'
;MSAKDIASHIANLNEFGGESNGKRTWAIARIFGLFIRSQIINRYGMQNARLDRFASLEENPPTFGGRYAWVNRYLTFNLGDKHLRKCTRTWADRIAYTESWRAYKAHYLKEWKEIRRLSCMMMVACSCMNHIHSLCGLILQRTSILAMICTLLLSYHLSNELVNKGDHAADAVDYFQVEEDVKYGVQRLALINCAPQAILCWSIVLMVILLLFGS
;
A
#
# COMPACT_ATOMS: atom_id res chain seq x y z
N MET A 1 -9.51 29.79 -7.81
CA MET A 1 -10.44 29.94 -8.95
C MET A 1 -10.64 31.43 -9.16
N SER A 2 -10.24 31.95 -10.33
CA SER A 2 -10.26 33.39 -10.61
C SER A 2 -11.67 33.86 -11.00
N ALA A 3 -12.00 35.13 -10.78
CA ALA A 3 -13.29 35.70 -11.18
C ALA A 3 -13.56 35.56 -12.70
N LYS A 4 -12.50 35.54 -13.51
CA LYS A 4 -12.56 35.27 -14.96
C LYS A 4 -12.97 33.83 -15.28
N ASP A 5 -12.55 32.86 -14.45
CA ASP A 5 -12.91 31.44 -14.62
C ASP A 5 -14.39 31.19 -14.32
N ILE A 6 -14.95 31.94 -13.36
CA ILE A 6 -16.36 31.86 -12.98
C ILE A 6 -17.24 32.43 -14.10
N ALA A 7 -16.87 33.60 -14.64
CA ALA A 7 -17.61 34.24 -15.73
C ALA A 7 -17.61 33.38 -17.02
N SER A 8 -16.48 32.75 -17.35
CA SER A 8 -16.40 31.84 -18.49
C SER A 8 -17.21 30.55 -18.27
N HIS A 9 -17.26 30.02 -17.05
CA HIS A 9 -18.13 28.88 -16.72
C HIS A 9 -19.61 29.22 -16.88
N ILE A 10 -20.04 30.39 -16.42
CA ILE A 10 -21.43 30.85 -16.54
C ILE A 10 -21.81 31.06 -18.02
N ALA A 11 -20.91 31.62 -18.83
CA ALA A 11 -21.12 31.77 -20.27
C ALA A 11 -21.30 30.40 -20.97
N ASN A 12 -20.45 29.42 -20.66
CA ASN A 12 -20.55 28.06 -21.19
C ASN A 12 -21.85 27.36 -20.76
N LEU A 13 -22.32 27.60 -19.52
CA LEU A 13 -23.59 27.07 -19.03
C LEU A 13 -24.80 27.67 -19.75
N ASN A 14 -24.76 28.97 -20.06
CA ASN A 14 -25.82 29.64 -20.82
C ASN A 14 -25.85 29.18 -22.28
N GLU A 15 -24.69 29.00 -22.90
CA GLU A 15 -24.58 28.45 -24.26
C GLU A 15 -25.09 26.99 -24.31
N PHE A 16 -24.75 26.19 -23.31
CA PHE A 16 -25.28 24.84 -23.13
C PHE A 16 -26.81 24.83 -22.94
N GLY A 17 -27.36 25.87 -22.30
CA GLY A 17 -28.81 26.07 -22.17
C GLY A 17 -29.52 26.32 -23.50
N GLY A 18 -28.82 26.88 -24.49
CA GLY A 18 -29.32 27.18 -25.84
C GLY A 18 -29.11 26.07 -26.88
N GLU A 19 -28.32 25.02 -26.57
CA GLU A 19 -28.12 23.87 -27.47
C GLU A 19 -29.37 22.96 -27.58
N SER A 20 -29.41 22.12 -28.63
CA SER A 20 -30.57 21.25 -28.93
C SER A 20 -30.94 20.34 -27.75
N ASN A 21 -32.24 20.11 -27.57
CA ASN A 21 -32.82 19.28 -26.50
C ASN A 21 -32.13 17.90 -26.35
N GLY A 22 -31.60 17.33 -27.45
CA GLY A 22 -30.92 16.04 -27.45
C GLY A 22 -29.60 16.03 -26.67
N LYS A 23 -28.69 17.00 -26.93
CA LYS A 23 -27.38 17.07 -26.25
C LYS A 23 -27.54 17.30 -24.74
N ARG A 24 -28.48 18.17 -24.37
CA ARG A 24 -28.84 18.43 -22.97
C ARG A 24 -29.38 17.19 -22.27
N THR A 25 -30.32 16.48 -22.91
CA THR A 25 -30.86 15.23 -22.38
C THR A 25 -29.78 14.17 -22.19
N TRP A 26 -28.84 14.05 -23.14
CA TRP A 26 -27.70 13.13 -23.04
C TRP A 26 -26.77 13.46 -21.87
N ALA A 27 -26.42 14.74 -21.69
CA ALA A 27 -25.57 15.17 -20.59
C ALA A 27 -26.24 14.92 -19.23
N ILE A 28 -27.52 15.30 -19.10
CA ILE A 28 -28.32 15.04 -17.89
C ILE A 28 -28.37 13.54 -17.61
N ALA A 29 -28.69 12.72 -18.61
CA ALA A 29 -28.74 11.27 -18.48
C ALA A 29 -27.37 10.69 -18.04
N ARG A 30 -26.26 11.21 -18.55
CA ARG A 30 -24.91 10.77 -18.16
C ARG A 30 -24.59 11.13 -16.71
N ILE A 31 -24.95 12.33 -16.25
CA ILE A 31 -24.77 12.76 -14.85
C ILE A 31 -25.65 11.90 -13.92
N PHE A 32 -26.92 11.72 -14.24
CA PHE A 32 -27.82 10.85 -13.48
C PHE A 32 -27.33 9.39 -13.47
N GLY A 33 -26.79 8.89 -14.58
CA GLY A 33 -26.18 7.57 -14.65
C GLY A 33 -25.00 7.41 -13.68
N LEU A 34 -24.14 8.44 -13.55
CA LEU A 34 -23.06 8.45 -12.56
C LEU A 34 -23.62 8.47 -11.12
N PHE A 35 -24.68 9.24 -10.87
CA PHE A 35 -25.32 9.31 -9.56
C PHE A 35 -25.93 7.98 -9.14
N ILE A 36 -26.73 7.36 -10.02
CA ILE A 36 -27.33 6.04 -9.79
C ILE A 36 -26.25 4.98 -9.59
N ARG A 37 -25.19 4.99 -10.41
CA ARG A 37 -24.06 4.05 -10.24
C ARG A 37 -23.38 4.22 -8.87
N SER A 38 -23.19 5.46 -8.41
CA SER A 38 -22.67 5.74 -7.08
C SER A 38 -23.59 5.21 -5.97
N GLN A 39 -24.90 5.40 -6.10
CA GLN A 39 -25.88 4.86 -5.15
C GLN A 39 -25.85 3.33 -5.09
N ILE A 40 -25.76 2.66 -6.25
CA ILE A 40 -25.66 1.19 -6.33
C ILE A 40 -24.39 0.70 -5.65
N ILE A 41 -23.24 1.31 -5.95
CA ILE A 41 -21.95 0.91 -5.37
C ILE A 41 -21.95 1.06 -3.84
N ASN A 42 -22.58 2.12 -3.32
CA ASN A 42 -22.63 2.38 -1.88
C ASN A 42 -23.82 1.71 -1.17
N ARG A 43 -24.60 0.87 -1.87
CA ARG A 43 -25.83 0.23 -1.34
C ARG A 43 -26.78 1.22 -0.67
N TYR A 44 -26.96 2.39 -1.30
CA TYR A 44 -27.78 3.47 -0.75
C TYR A 44 -29.21 2.98 -0.45
N GLY A 45 -29.68 3.22 0.78
CA GLY A 45 -31.02 2.83 1.24
C GLY A 45 -31.15 1.40 1.76
N MET A 46 -30.09 0.59 1.75
CA MET A 46 -30.07 -0.74 2.38
C MET A 46 -29.58 -0.66 3.84
N GLN A 47 -29.91 -1.67 4.66
CA GLN A 47 -29.44 -1.76 6.06
C GLN A 47 -27.91 -1.82 6.17
N ASN A 48 -27.22 -2.31 5.12
CA ASN A 48 -25.77 -2.39 5.00
C ASN A 48 -25.21 -1.32 4.04
N ALA A 49 -25.81 -0.13 4.01
CA ALA A 49 -25.29 1.00 3.24
C ALA A 49 -23.87 1.38 3.69
N ARG A 50 -23.00 1.69 2.74
CA ARG A 50 -21.62 2.11 3.05
C ARG A 50 -21.63 3.51 3.68
N LEU A 51 -21.29 3.60 4.96
CA LEU A 51 -21.23 4.86 5.72
C LEU A 51 -19.91 5.63 5.50
N ASP A 52 -18.80 4.91 5.29
CA ASP A 52 -17.48 5.48 5.01
C ASP A 52 -16.95 4.92 3.69
N ARG A 53 -16.37 5.80 2.86
CA ARG A 53 -15.71 5.44 1.59
C ARG A 53 -14.68 4.33 1.75
N PHE A 54 -14.02 4.29 2.91
CA PHE A 54 -12.96 3.34 3.24
C PHE A 54 -13.45 2.10 4.00
N ALA A 55 -14.73 2.07 4.41
CA ALA A 55 -15.30 0.91 5.06
C ALA A 55 -15.63 -0.15 4.00
N SER A 56 -15.07 -1.35 4.19
CA SER A 56 -15.56 -2.52 3.47
C SER A 56 -16.99 -2.83 3.93
N LEU A 57 -17.80 -3.32 3.00
CA LEU A 57 -19.14 -3.81 3.26
C LEU A 57 -19.12 -5.19 3.96
N GLU A 58 -17.97 -5.86 4.02
CA GLU A 58 -17.81 -7.11 4.77
C GLU A 58 -17.70 -6.84 6.28
N GLU A 59 -18.44 -7.61 7.07
CA GLU A 59 -18.63 -7.40 8.52
C GLU A 59 -17.37 -7.62 9.37
N ASN A 60 -16.25 -8.05 8.78
CA ASN A 60 -15.03 -8.37 9.51
C ASN A 60 -13.86 -7.46 9.13
N PRO A 61 -13.08 -6.96 10.11
CA PRO A 61 -11.83 -6.29 9.80
C PRO A 61 -10.93 -7.24 8.99
N PRO A 62 -10.12 -6.73 8.06
CA PRO A 62 -9.26 -7.58 7.25
C PRO A 62 -8.23 -8.25 8.17
N THR A 63 -8.45 -9.53 8.46
CA THR A 63 -7.55 -10.38 9.24
C THR A 63 -6.87 -11.38 8.32
N PHE A 64 -5.61 -11.71 8.62
CA PHE A 64 -4.97 -12.81 7.90
C PHE A 64 -5.69 -14.13 8.13
N GLY A 65 -5.86 -14.88 7.04
CA GLY A 65 -6.43 -16.22 7.06
C GLY A 65 -5.39 -17.28 6.70
N GLY A 66 -5.62 -18.52 7.16
CA GLY A 66 -4.84 -19.69 6.75
C GLY A 66 -3.33 -19.56 6.95
N ARG A 67 -2.55 -19.91 5.92
CA ARG A 67 -1.07 -19.95 5.98
C ARG A 67 -0.45 -18.56 6.17
N TYR A 68 -1.07 -17.52 5.63
CA TYR A 68 -0.57 -16.14 5.76
C TYR A 68 -0.68 -15.62 7.19
N ALA A 69 -1.66 -16.08 7.97
CA ALA A 69 -1.77 -15.74 9.39
C ALA A 69 -0.58 -16.26 10.20
N TRP A 70 -0.14 -17.48 9.91
CA TRP A 70 1.05 -18.06 10.55
C TRP A 70 2.31 -17.28 10.19
N VAL A 71 2.49 -16.95 8.91
CA VAL A 71 3.64 -16.14 8.44
C VAL A 71 3.64 -14.76 9.10
N ASN A 72 2.48 -14.10 9.16
CA ASN A 72 2.36 -12.79 9.80
C ASN A 72 2.73 -12.86 11.30
N ARG A 73 2.24 -13.90 11.99
CA ARG A 73 2.45 -14.05 13.43
C ARG A 73 3.92 -14.28 13.81
N TYR A 74 4.59 -15.19 13.10
CA TYR A 74 5.93 -15.62 13.48
C TYR A 74 7.05 -14.92 12.71
N LEU A 75 6.87 -14.66 11.41
CA LEU A 75 7.94 -14.13 10.56
C LEU A 75 7.97 -12.61 10.54
N THR A 76 6.80 -11.94 10.59
CA THR A 76 6.72 -10.47 10.51
C THR A 76 6.37 -9.81 11.84
N PHE A 77 6.34 -10.54 12.95
CA PHE A 77 5.99 -10.01 14.29
C PHE A 77 4.64 -9.26 14.33
N ASN A 78 3.65 -9.74 13.57
CA ASN A 78 2.33 -9.10 13.37
C ASN A 78 2.38 -7.72 12.68
N LEU A 79 3.51 -7.28 12.12
CA LEU A 79 3.57 -6.01 11.40
C LEU A 79 2.68 -6.01 10.16
N GLY A 80 2.45 -7.17 9.56
CA GLY A 80 1.61 -7.31 8.37
C GLY A 80 0.18 -6.84 8.61
N ASP A 81 -0.36 -6.85 9.83
CA ASP A 81 -1.72 -6.37 10.12
C ASP A 81 -1.87 -4.87 9.85
N LYS A 82 -0.79 -4.11 10.08
CA LYS A 82 -0.74 -2.68 9.77
C LYS A 82 -0.73 -2.46 8.25
N HIS A 83 0.02 -3.29 7.52
CA HIS A 83 0.10 -3.21 6.06
C HIS A 83 -1.20 -3.68 5.39
N LEU A 84 -1.82 -4.72 5.93
CA LEU A 84 -3.09 -5.27 5.45
C LEU A 84 -4.21 -4.23 5.57
N ARG A 85 -4.35 -3.59 6.73
CA ARG A 85 -5.32 -2.50 6.91
C ARG A 85 -5.14 -1.37 5.90
N LYS A 86 -3.90 -1.03 5.52
CA LYS A 86 -3.63 -0.01 4.51
C LYS A 86 -3.97 -0.47 3.10
N CYS A 87 -3.62 -1.71 2.75
CA CYS A 87 -3.98 -2.31 1.45
C CYS A 87 -5.50 -2.38 1.31
N THR A 88 -6.21 -2.94 2.29
CA THR A 88 -7.68 -3.02 2.29
C THR A 88 -8.35 -1.64 2.26
N ARG A 89 -7.81 -0.65 2.99
CA ARG A 89 -8.32 0.72 2.93
C ARG A 89 -8.17 1.37 1.55
N THR A 90 -7.09 1.04 0.84
CA THR A 90 -6.81 1.61 -0.49
C THR A 90 -7.57 0.86 -1.59
N TRP A 91 -7.83 -0.43 -1.37
CA TRP A 91 -8.53 -1.36 -2.25
C TRP A 91 -9.81 -1.88 -1.60
N ALA A 92 -10.70 -0.96 -1.21
CA ALA A 92 -11.93 -1.31 -0.52
C ALA A 92 -12.97 -1.82 -1.53
N ASP A 93 -13.38 -3.08 -1.39
CA ASP A 93 -14.38 -3.76 -2.24
C ASP A 93 -14.12 -3.54 -3.76
N ARG A 94 -12.84 -3.65 -4.16
CA ARG A 94 -12.36 -3.46 -5.55
C ARG A 94 -12.56 -2.07 -6.14
N ILE A 95 -12.62 -1.07 -5.27
CA ILE A 95 -12.72 0.34 -5.65
C ILE A 95 -11.46 1.05 -5.15
N ALA A 96 -10.73 1.68 -6.07
CA ALA A 96 -9.61 2.54 -5.76
C ALA A 96 -9.93 4.01 -6.05
N TYR A 97 -9.43 4.90 -5.19
CA TYR A 97 -9.48 6.34 -5.41
C TYR A 97 -8.08 6.88 -5.71
N THR A 98 -8.00 7.87 -6.59
CA THR A 98 -6.74 8.53 -6.97
C THR A 98 -5.99 9.07 -5.76
N GLU A 99 -6.71 9.71 -4.82
CA GLU A 99 -6.10 10.30 -3.63
C GLU A 99 -5.56 9.24 -2.66
N SER A 100 -6.33 8.17 -2.40
CA SER A 100 -5.90 7.07 -1.55
C SER A 100 -4.71 6.33 -2.16
N TRP A 101 -4.69 6.16 -3.48
CA TRP A 101 -3.57 5.57 -4.20
C TRP A 101 -2.28 6.40 -4.08
N ARG A 102 -2.36 7.71 -4.28
CA ARG A 102 -1.21 8.61 -4.12
C ARG A 102 -0.69 8.59 -2.68
N ALA A 103 -1.59 8.64 -1.69
CA ALA A 103 -1.23 8.54 -0.28
C ALA A 103 -0.57 7.19 0.05
N TYR A 104 -1.09 6.09 -0.50
CA TYR A 104 -0.52 4.74 -0.38
C TYR A 104 0.90 4.69 -0.94
N LYS A 105 1.11 5.16 -2.18
CA LYS A 105 2.44 5.20 -2.81
C LYS A 105 3.42 6.05 -2.02
N ALA A 106 3.04 7.29 -1.69
CA ALA A 106 3.88 8.21 -0.94
C ALA A 106 4.29 7.61 0.42
N HIS A 107 3.38 6.93 1.10
CA HIS A 107 3.67 6.24 2.35
C HIS A 107 4.74 5.16 2.16
N TYR A 108 4.52 4.20 1.26
CA TYR A 108 5.43 3.08 1.07
C TYR A 108 6.79 3.51 0.53
N LEU A 109 6.83 4.44 -0.41
CA LEU A 109 8.09 4.99 -0.92
C LEU A 109 8.91 5.67 0.19
N LYS A 110 8.25 6.40 1.11
CA LYS A 110 8.90 7.00 2.26
C LYS A 110 9.40 5.94 3.24
N GLU A 111 8.55 4.98 3.61
CA GLU A 111 8.87 3.90 4.56
C GLU A 111 10.05 3.06 4.06
N TRP A 112 10.00 2.62 2.80
CA TRP A 112 11.06 1.83 2.17
C TRP A 112 12.37 2.62 2.04
N LYS A 113 12.30 3.93 1.77
CA LYS A 113 13.49 4.80 1.78
C LYS A 113 14.16 4.86 3.15
N GLU A 114 13.38 5.00 4.22
CA GLU A 114 13.91 4.99 5.59
C GLU A 114 14.48 3.61 5.96
N ILE A 115 13.81 2.52 5.58
CA ILE A 115 14.33 1.16 5.76
C ILE A 115 15.68 0.97 5.07
N ARG A 116 15.83 1.47 3.83
CA ARG A 116 17.13 1.41 3.12
C ARG A 116 18.22 2.18 3.87
N ARG A 117 17.90 3.39 4.35
CA ARG A 117 18.85 4.20 5.12
C ARG A 117 19.30 3.47 6.37
N LEU A 118 18.36 2.95 7.17
CA LEU A 118 18.66 2.20 8.38
C LEU A 118 19.47 0.92 8.09
N SER A 119 19.10 0.18 7.06
CA SER A 119 19.82 -1.04 6.66
C SER A 119 21.27 -0.75 6.25
N CYS A 120 21.53 0.37 5.57
CA CYS A 120 22.89 0.78 5.22
C CYS A 120 23.72 1.13 6.46
N MET A 121 23.18 1.95 7.37
CA MET A 121 23.85 2.33 8.61
C MET A 121 24.18 1.10 9.46
N MET A 122 23.24 0.17 9.58
CA MET A 122 23.43 -1.04 10.37
C MET A 122 24.43 -2.01 9.74
N MET A 123 24.46 -2.10 8.40
CA MET A 123 25.43 -2.92 7.68
C MET A 123 26.87 -2.44 7.88
N VAL A 124 27.08 -1.11 7.86
CA VAL A 124 28.38 -0.51 8.18
C VAL A 124 28.76 -0.81 9.63
N ALA A 125 27.84 -0.58 10.58
CA ALA A 125 28.08 -0.87 11.99
C ALA A 125 28.47 -2.34 12.24
N CYS A 126 27.74 -3.28 11.62
CA CYS A 126 28.00 -4.72 11.75
C CYS A 126 29.35 -5.12 11.12
N SER A 127 29.78 -4.41 10.06
CA SER A 127 31.07 -4.65 9.40
C SER A 127 32.26 -4.10 10.17
N CYS A 128 32.09 -3.07 11.00
CA CYS A 128 33.13 -2.54 11.88
C CYS A 128 33.42 -3.42 13.11
N MET A 129 32.57 -4.41 13.39
CA MET A 129 32.75 -5.34 14.51
C MET A 129 33.82 -6.39 14.17
N ASN A 130 35.08 -6.11 14.54
CA ASN A 130 36.24 -6.99 14.27
C ASN A 130 36.65 -7.87 15.47
N HIS A 131 35.95 -7.79 16.60
CA HIS A 131 36.32 -8.49 17.84
C HIS A 131 35.75 -9.92 17.98
N ILE A 132 35.12 -10.45 16.94
CA ILE A 132 34.43 -11.74 17.00
C ILE A 132 35.38 -12.84 16.57
N HIS A 133 35.77 -13.70 17.51
CA HIS A 133 36.68 -14.82 17.25
C HIS A 133 35.99 -16.19 17.21
N SER A 134 34.73 -16.27 17.64
CA SER A 134 33.97 -17.52 17.62
C SER A 134 33.40 -17.83 16.23
N LEU A 135 33.44 -19.09 15.81
CA LEU A 135 32.88 -19.55 14.54
C LEU A 135 31.37 -19.27 14.44
N CYS A 136 30.64 -19.40 15.56
CA CYS A 136 29.22 -19.07 15.66
C CYS A 136 28.98 -17.57 15.44
N GLY A 137 29.79 -16.70 16.05
CA GLY A 137 29.69 -15.26 15.88
C GLY A 137 29.96 -14.81 14.44
N LEU A 138 30.95 -15.42 13.76
CA LEU A 138 31.21 -15.15 12.35
C LEU A 138 30.03 -15.51 11.45
N ILE A 139 29.38 -16.66 11.67
CA ILE A 139 28.18 -17.06 10.91
C ILE A 139 27.03 -16.08 11.15
N LEU A 140 26.79 -15.69 12.41
CA LEU A 140 25.76 -14.72 12.77
C LEU A 140 26.01 -13.34 12.14
N GLN A 141 27.26 -12.88 12.12
CA GLN A 141 27.64 -11.62 11.48
C GLN A 141 27.39 -11.67 9.96
N ARG A 142 27.84 -12.72 9.28
CA ARG A 142 27.67 -12.87 7.82
C ARG A 142 26.20 -12.99 7.42
N THR A 143 25.41 -13.75 8.18
CA THR A 143 23.97 -13.88 7.94
C THR A 143 23.22 -12.57 8.18
N SER A 144 23.59 -11.80 9.21
CA SER A 144 23.02 -10.47 9.47
C SER A 144 23.31 -9.49 8.33
N ILE A 145 24.54 -9.44 7.84
CA ILE A 145 24.93 -8.60 6.70
C ILE A 145 24.16 -9.02 5.44
N LEU A 146 24.07 -10.33 5.17
CA LEU A 146 23.31 -10.83 4.02
C LEU A 146 21.83 -10.43 4.10
N ALA A 147 21.20 -10.55 5.27
CA ALA A 147 19.82 -10.14 5.49
C ALA A 147 19.62 -8.62 5.25
N MET A 148 20.59 -7.79 5.63
CA MET A 148 20.57 -6.34 5.36
C MET A 148 20.71 -6.05 3.85
N ILE A 149 21.57 -6.77 3.13
CA ILE A 149 21.69 -6.66 1.67
C ILE A 149 20.35 -7.05 1.00
N CYS A 150 19.75 -8.17 1.41
CA CYS A 150 18.44 -8.59 0.91
C CYS A 150 17.35 -7.54 1.18
N THR A 151 17.36 -6.92 2.37
CA THR A 151 16.45 -5.83 2.72
C THR A 151 16.61 -4.63 1.78
N LEU A 152 17.85 -4.22 1.51
CA LEU A 152 18.16 -3.11 0.59
C LEU A 152 17.64 -3.39 -0.83
N LEU A 153 17.95 -4.57 -1.37
CA LEU A 153 17.55 -4.96 -2.71
C LEU A 153 16.04 -5.09 -2.85
N LEU A 154 15.37 -5.74 -1.90
CA LEU A 154 13.92 -5.90 -1.93
C LEU A 154 13.20 -4.56 -1.80
N SER A 155 13.65 -3.71 -0.88
CA SER A 155 13.10 -2.36 -0.71
C SER A 155 13.29 -1.49 -1.96
N TYR A 156 14.45 -1.60 -2.62
CA TYR A 156 14.71 -0.91 -3.88
C TYR A 156 13.81 -1.43 -5.01
N HIS A 157 13.72 -2.75 -5.17
CA HIS A 157 12.88 -3.39 -6.19
C HIS A 157 11.41 -2.94 -6.07
N LEU A 158 10.83 -3.06 -4.86
CA LEU A 158 9.46 -2.66 -4.60
C LEU A 158 9.24 -1.16 -4.82
N SER A 159 10.21 -0.32 -4.45
CA SER A 159 10.12 1.12 -4.71
C SER A 159 10.12 1.44 -6.20
N ASN A 160 11.00 0.79 -6.97
CA ASN A 160 11.11 0.99 -8.40
C ASN A 160 9.83 0.56 -9.12
N GLU A 161 9.30 -0.61 -8.76
CA GLU A 161 8.03 -1.10 -9.28
C GLU A 161 6.89 -0.12 -9.02
N LEU A 162 6.79 0.42 -7.80
CA LEU A 162 5.71 1.32 -7.41
C LEU A 162 5.84 2.72 -8.01
N VAL A 163 7.06 3.22 -8.23
CA VAL A 163 7.32 4.49 -8.93
C VAL A 163 6.92 4.39 -10.41
N ASN A 164 7.13 3.23 -11.03
CA ASN A 164 6.78 3.00 -12.42
C ASN A 164 5.27 2.90 -12.66
N LYS A 165 4.45 2.83 -11.61
CA LYS A 165 2.99 2.89 -11.70
C LYS A 165 2.51 4.34 -11.73
N GLY A 166 1.55 4.64 -12.59
CA GLY A 166 0.94 5.96 -12.71
C GLY A 166 0.21 6.42 -11.44
N ASP A 167 -0.25 7.67 -11.43
CA ASP A 167 -0.84 8.34 -10.27
C ASP A 167 -2.37 8.32 -10.24
N HIS A 168 -3.01 7.59 -11.16
CA HIS A 168 -4.46 7.59 -11.34
C HIS A 168 -5.13 6.39 -10.69
N ALA A 169 -6.45 6.50 -10.45
CA ALA A 169 -7.25 5.40 -9.93
C ALA A 169 -7.23 4.16 -10.85
N ALA A 170 -7.10 4.35 -12.17
CA ALA A 170 -6.98 3.24 -13.12
C ALA A 170 -5.70 2.42 -12.87
N ASP A 171 -4.56 3.09 -12.66
CA ASP A 171 -3.29 2.42 -12.35
C ASP A 171 -3.36 1.63 -11.04
N ALA A 172 -4.09 2.17 -10.06
CA ALA A 172 -4.32 1.51 -8.79
C ALA A 172 -5.16 0.24 -8.96
N VAL A 173 -6.24 0.32 -9.75
CA VAL A 173 -7.09 -0.83 -10.11
C VAL A 173 -6.25 -1.91 -10.78
N ASP A 174 -5.47 -1.54 -11.79
CA ASP A 174 -4.62 -2.50 -12.53
C ASP A 174 -3.59 -3.15 -11.60
N TYR A 175 -2.97 -2.38 -10.70
CA TYR A 175 -2.02 -2.90 -9.73
C TYR A 175 -2.65 -3.89 -8.74
N PHE A 176 -3.73 -3.50 -8.08
CA PHE A 176 -4.38 -4.35 -7.07
C PHE A 176 -5.05 -5.56 -7.71
N GLN A 177 -5.62 -5.47 -8.91
CA GLN A 177 -6.21 -6.62 -9.59
C GLN A 177 -5.17 -7.68 -9.96
N VAL A 178 -3.94 -7.29 -10.30
CA VAL A 178 -2.85 -8.22 -10.59
C VAL A 178 -2.30 -8.87 -9.31
N GLU A 179 -2.23 -8.11 -8.21
CA GLU A 179 -1.66 -8.61 -6.95
C GLU A 179 -2.68 -9.27 -6.00
N GLU A 180 -3.98 -9.08 -6.24
CA GLU A 180 -5.06 -9.69 -5.46
C GLU A 180 -5.12 -11.20 -5.72
N ASP A 181 -5.02 -11.99 -4.64
CA ASP A 181 -5.27 -13.43 -4.70
C ASP A 181 -6.79 -13.68 -4.60
N VAL A 182 -7.33 -14.55 -5.46
CA VAL A 182 -8.76 -14.91 -5.46
C VAL A 182 -9.22 -15.42 -4.09
N LYS A 183 -8.36 -16.16 -3.36
CA LYS A 183 -8.75 -16.78 -2.09
C LYS A 183 -8.44 -15.92 -0.86
N TYR A 184 -7.35 -15.15 -0.90
CA TYR A 184 -6.84 -14.41 0.27
C TYR A 184 -6.82 -12.90 0.08
N GLY A 185 -7.34 -12.40 -1.05
CA GLY A 185 -7.39 -10.98 -1.38
C GLY A 185 -6.00 -10.33 -1.37
N VAL A 186 -5.90 -9.20 -0.68
CA VAL A 186 -4.67 -8.39 -0.59
C VAL A 186 -3.71 -8.82 0.53
N GLN A 187 -3.93 -9.98 1.17
CA GLN A 187 -3.07 -10.47 2.26
C GLN A 187 -1.64 -10.75 1.80
N ARG A 188 -1.48 -11.39 0.64
CA ARG A 188 -0.16 -11.64 0.04
C ARG A 188 0.59 -10.34 -0.21
N LEU A 189 -0.09 -9.36 -0.78
CA LEU A 189 0.47 -8.03 -1.04
C LEU A 189 0.91 -7.32 0.25
N ALA A 190 0.10 -7.41 1.31
CA ALA A 190 0.45 -6.85 2.61
C ALA A 190 1.74 -7.47 3.19
N LEU A 191 1.92 -8.78 3.04
CA LEU A 191 3.15 -9.47 3.47
C LEU A 191 4.37 -9.06 2.64
N ILE A 192 4.22 -8.95 1.31
CA ILE A 192 5.29 -8.49 0.42
C ILE A 192 5.75 -7.08 0.81
N ASN A 193 4.80 -6.18 1.04
CA ASN A 193 5.11 -4.80 1.42
C ASN A 193 5.74 -4.67 2.81
N CYS A 194 5.41 -5.59 3.73
CA CYS A 194 5.98 -5.71 5.07
C CYS A 194 7.36 -6.39 5.09
N ALA A 195 7.69 -7.18 4.07
CA ALA A 195 8.86 -8.06 4.07
C ALA A 195 10.19 -7.33 4.30
N PRO A 196 10.49 -6.17 3.67
CA PRO A 196 11.73 -5.44 3.95
C PRO A 196 11.88 -5.06 5.42
N GLN A 197 10.79 -4.65 6.06
CA GLN A 197 10.82 -4.29 7.47
C GLN A 197 11.01 -5.51 8.37
N ALA A 198 10.34 -6.62 8.06
CA ALA A 198 10.48 -7.86 8.81
C ALA A 198 11.91 -8.42 8.75
N ILE A 199 12.52 -8.45 7.56
CA ILE A 199 13.90 -8.92 7.38
C ILE A 199 14.88 -8.02 8.14
N LEU A 200 14.66 -6.69 8.14
CA LEU A 200 15.44 -5.76 8.95
C LEU A 200 15.31 -6.03 10.45
N CYS A 201 14.10 -6.31 10.94
CA CYS A 201 13.90 -6.67 12.35
C CYS A 201 14.67 -7.94 12.72
N TRP A 202 14.64 -8.97 11.86
CA TRP A 202 15.42 -10.18 12.07
C TRP A 202 16.93 -9.94 12.05
N SER A 203 17.43 -9.09 11.15
CA SER A 203 18.86 -8.76 11.11
C SER A 203 19.30 -8.00 12.37
N ILE A 204 18.45 -7.14 12.93
CA ILE A 204 18.69 -6.47 14.22
C ILE A 204 18.72 -7.49 15.36
N VAL A 205 17.76 -8.42 15.42
CA VAL A 205 17.73 -9.47 16.45
C VAL A 205 19.00 -10.33 16.40
N LEU A 206 19.41 -10.76 15.21
CA LEU A 206 20.64 -11.52 15.02
C LEU A 206 21.89 -10.72 15.43
N MET A 207 21.93 -9.43 15.13
CA MET A 207 23.01 -8.54 15.57
C MET A 207 23.06 -8.38 17.09
N VAL A 208 21.91 -8.29 17.76
CA VAL A 208 21.86 -8.22 19.23
C VAL A 208 22.35 -9.53 19.86
N ILE A 209 21.94 -10.68 19.31
CA ILE A 209 22.44 -12.00 19.74
C ILE A 209 23.95 -12.07 19.55
N LEU A 210 24.46 -11.58 18.42
CA LEU A 210 25.90 -11.50 18.16
C LEU A 210 26.63 -10.64 19.20
N LEU A 211 26.07 -9.50 19.61
CA LEU A 211 26.67 -8.66 20.64
C LEU A 211 26.69 -9.31 22.03
N LEU A 212 25.67 -10.10 22.36
CA LEU A 212 25.56 -10.75 23.67
C LEU A 212 26.39 -12.03 23.80
N PHE A 213 26.54 -12.79 22.71
CA PHE A 213 27.17 -14.12 22.73
C PHE A 213 28.45 -14.20 21.86
N GLY A 214 28.80 -13.13 21.15
CA GLY A 214 29.95 -13.09 20.25
C GLY A 214 31.26 -12.65 20.89
N SER A 215 31.24 -12.17 22.13
CA SER A 215 32.43 -11.89 22.96
C SER A 215 33.02 -13.16 23.57
#